data_AF-A0A1Z9LTJ3-F1
#
_entry.id   AF-A0A1Z9LTJ3-F1
#
_cell.length_a   1.000
_cell.length_b   1.000
_cell.length_c   1.000
_cell.angle_alpha   90.00
_cell.angle_beta   90.00
_cell.angle_gamma   90.00
#
_symmetry.space_group_name_H-M   'P 1'
#
loop_
_entity.id
_entity.type
_entity.pdbx_description
1 polymer ?
#
loop_
_entity_poly.entity_id
_entity_poly.type
_entity_poly.pdbx_seq_one_letter_code
_entity_poly.pdbx_strand_id
1 'polypeptide(L)'
;MKKKYNEIYSLSKYLNAINYTKEPLLENKEDPFWEKKYPAFVVNRCLSYHKELIYIVNEMNQRANISNRLQFHFFINSIRRMRRFGSKWATTNRSKAFDAIKKYYGYSNEKARVALDILSKEQQGTIIKKVSVGGKHE
;
A
#
# COMPACT_ATOMS: atom_id res chain seq x y z
N MET A 1 26.16 -4.25 3.52
CA MET A 1 25.52 -4.16 4.85
C MET A 1 24.03 -3.77 4.82
N LYS A 2 23.59 -2.73 4.09
CA LYS A 2 22.17 -2.30 4.02
C LYS A 2 21.19 -3.39 3.54
N LYS A 3 21.58 -4.25 2.59
CA LYS A 3 20.75 -5.38 2.09
C LYS A 3 20.45 -6.41 3.20
N LYS A 4 21.47 -6.84 3.95
CA LYS A 4 21.36 -7.82 5.05
C LYS A 4 20.56 -7.26 6.25
N TYR A 5 20.69 -5.96 6.53
CA TYR A 5 19.87 -5.28 7.56
C TYR A 5 18.38 -5.20 7.21
N ASN A 6 18.04 -5.02 5.92
CA ASN A 6 16.65 -5.02 5.46
C ASN A 6 16.01 -6.42 5.47
N GLU A 7 16.81 -7.49 5.39
CA GLU A 7 16.30 -8.88 5.48
C GLU A 7 15.86 -9.22 6.92
N ILE A 8 16.60 -8.73 7.93
CA ILE A 8 16.29 -8.95 9.34
C ILE A 8 14.96 -8.27 9.71
N TYR A 9 14.77 -7.00 9.36
CA TYR A 9 13.55 -6.22 9.64
C TYR A 9 12.57 -6.17 8.47
N SER A 10 12.39 -7.30 7.78
CA SER A 10 11.53 -7.36 6.60
C SER A 10 10.04 -7.36 6.98
N LEU A 11 9.21 -6.72 6.15
CA LEU A 11 7.74 -6.72 6.28
C LEU A 11 7.18 -8.14 6.41
N SER A 12 7.74 -9.08 5.65
CA SER A 12 7.33 -10.49 5.65
C SER A 12 7.44 -11.13 7.04
N LYS A 13 8.47 -10.78 7.84
CA LYS A 13 8.61 -11.30 9.20
C LYS A 13 7.51 -10.80 10.13
N TYR A 14 7.22 -9.50 10.11
CA TYR A 14 6.11 -8.95 10.90
C TYR A 14 4.77 -9.57 10.52
N LEU A 15 4.49 -9.71 9.22
CA LEU A 15 3.26 -10.33 8.74
C LEU A 15 3.18 -11.81 9.11
N ASN A 16 4.30 -12.53 9.08
CA ASN A 16 4.36 -13.93 9.49
C ASN A 16 4.14 -14.08 11.01
N ALA A 17 4.72 -13.19 11.82
CA ALA A 17 4.49 -13.15 13.25
C ALA A 17 3.02 -12.89 13.59
N ILE A 18 2.39 -11.93 12.92
CA ILE A 18 0.98 -11.60 13.13
C ILE A 18 0.07 -12.74 12.64
N ASN A 19 0.32 -13.33 11.48
CA ASN A 19 -0.61 -14.29 10.88
C ASN A 19 -0.39 -15.72 11.33
N TYR A 20 0.85 -16.15 11.53
CA TYR A 20 1.21 -17.56 11.71
C TYR A 20 2.04 -17.83 12.96
N THR A 21 3.27 -17.32 13.09
CA THR A 21 4.16 -17.77 14.20
C THR A 21 3.66 -17.32 15.57
N LYS A 22 3.00 -16.16 15.67
CA LYS A 22 2.55 -15.55 16.94
C LYS A 22 3.69 -15.25 17.91
N GLU A 23 4.87 -14.98 17.37
CA GLU A 23 6.04 -14.55 18.15
C GLU A 23 5.94 -13.05 18.47
N PRO A 24 6.09 -12.66 19.75
CA PRO A 24 6.03 -11.26 20.16
C PRO A 24 7.33 -10.51 19.82
N LEU A 25 7.55 -10.21 18.54
CA LEU A 25 8.79 -9.59 18.03
C LEU A 25 9.14 -8.25 18.68
N LEU A 26 8.14 -7.45 19.08
CA LEU A 26 8.33 -6.12 19.67
C LEU A 26 8.56 -6.14 21.19
N GLU A 27 8.53 -7.32 21.82
CA GLU A 27 8.74 -7.47 23.25
C GLU A 27 10.17 -7.93 23.60
N ASN A 28 10.95 -8.35 22.60
CA ASN A 28 12.30 -8.81 22.82
C ASN A 28 13.20 -7.65 23.29
N LYS A 29 13.67 -7.72 24.55
CA LYS A 29 14.53 -6.70 25.18
C LYS A 29 15.91 -6.59 24.51
N GLU A 30 16.32 -7.61 23.76
CA GLU A 30 17.63 -7.67 23.11
C GLU A 30 17.72 -6.74 21.89
N ASP A 31 16.62 -6.48 21.18
CA ASP A 31 16.61 -5.70 19.94
C ASP A 31 15.51 -4.60 19.93
N PRO A 32 15.81 -3.36 20.37
CA PRO A 32 14.83 -2.26 20.41
C PRO A 32 14.47 -1.69 19.02
N PHE A 33 15.13 -2.14 17.95
CA PHE A 33 14.93 -1.60 16.59
C PHE A 33 13.65 -2.10 15.92
N TRP A 34 13.04 -3.19 16.41
CA TRP A 34 11.79 -3.74 15.86
C TRP A 34 10.64 -2.73 15.89
N GLU A 35 10.46 -2.02 17.00
CA GLU A 35 9.39 -1.01 17.12
C GLU A 35 9.61 0.19 16.19
N LYS A 36 10.86 0.66 16.08
CA LYS A 36 11.22 1.79 15.23
C LYS A 36 11.08 1.49 13.74
N LYS A 37 11.24 0.22 13.34
CA LYS A 37 11.17 -0.22 11.94
C LYS A 37 9.81 -0.78 11.55
N TYR A 38 8.88 -0.89 12.49
CA TYR A 38 7.54 -1.40 12.22
C TYR A 38 6.74 -0.46 11.30
N PRO A 39 6.36 -0.90 10.09
CA PRO A 39 5.60 -0.06 9.17
C PRO A 39 4.08 -0.22 9.42
N ALA A 40 3.58 0.44 10.45
CA ALA A 40 2.17 0.43 10.90
C ALA A 40 1.14 0.48 9.76
N PHE A 41 1.24 1.51 8.91
CA PHE A 41 0.34 1.70 7.77
C PHE A 41 0.37 0.52 6.79
N VAL A 42 1.58 0.03 6.48
CA VAL A 42 1.77 -1.05 5.50
C VAL A 42 1.17 -2.35 6.02
N VAL A 43 1.38 -2.65 7.30
CA VAL A 43 0.80 -3.84 7.94
C VAL A 43 -0.72 -3.76 7.94
N ASN A 44 -1.29 -2.63 8.36
CA ASN A 44 -2.75 -2.47 8.38
C ASN A 44 -3.35 -2.61 6.97
N ARG A 45 -2.70 -2.03 5.96
CA ARG A 45 -3.12 -2.14 4.56
C ARG A 45 -2.96 -3.55 3.99
N CYS A 46 -1.94 -4.30 4.38
CA CYS A 46 -1.82 -5.70 3.98
C CYS A 46 -2.94 -6.56 4.60
N LEU A 47 -3.29 -6.31 5.85
CA LEU A 47 -4.35 -7.03 6.55
C LEU A 47 -5.75 -6.66 6.01
N SER A 48 -5.95 -5.44 5.52
CA SER A 48 -7.26 -4.98 5.01
C SER A 48 -7.77 -5.75 3.79
N TYR A 49 -6.90 -6.45 3.06
CA TYR A 49 -7.31 -7.30 1.93
C TYR A 49 -8.03 -8.57 2.37
N HIS A 50 -7.84 -8.98 3.62
CA HIS A 50 -8.48 -10.15 4.20
C HIS A 50 -9.84 -9.76 4.75
N LYS A 51 -10.92 -10.24 4.11
CA LYS A 51 -12.30 -9.85 4.43
C LYS A 51 -12.66 -10.12 5.88
N GLU A 52 -12.15 -11.21 6.44
CA GLU A 52 -12.37 -11.61 7.82
C GLU A 52 -11.71 -10.67 8.86
N LEU A 53 -10.75 -9.85 8.43
CA LEU A 53 -10.02 -8.92 9.30
C LEU A 53 -10.46 -7.46 9.16
N ILE A 54 -11.44 -7.17 8.29
CA ILE A 54 -11.86 -5.79 7.98
C ILE A 54 -12.22 -5.03 9.26
N TYR A 55 -12.99 -5.62 10.17
CA TYR A 55 -13.38 -4.98 11.42
C TYR A 55 -12.17 -4.63 12.31
N ILE A 56 -11.24 -5.58 12.47
CA ILE A 56 -10.02 -5.43 13.30
C ILE A 56 -9.12 -4.33 12.72
N VAL A 57 -8.94 -4.32 11.40
CA VAL A 57 -8.15 -3.33 10.67
C VAL A 57 -8.80 -1.94 10.75
N ASN A 58 -10.13 -1.87 10.69
CA ASN A 58 -10.88 -0.62 10.77
C ASN A 58 -10.73 0.04 12.16
N GLU A 59 -10.78 -0.74 13.24
CA GLU A 59 -10.51 -0.23 14.59
C GLU A 59 -9.13 0.43 14.69
N MET A 60 -8.11 -0.16 14.07
CA MET A 60 -6.77 0.43 14.05
C MET A 60 -6.66 1.64 13.12
N ASN A 61 -7.46 1.72 12.05
CA ASN A 61 -7.52 2.92 11.22
C ASN A 61 -8.16 4.11 11.96
N GLN A 62 -9.20 3.86 12.77
CA GLN A 62 -9.82 4.91 13.59
C GLN A 62 -8.84 5.43 14.66
N ARG A 63 -7.95 4.57 15.14
CA ARG A 63 -6.98 4.88 16.20
C ARG A 63 -5.57 5.07 15.66
N ALA A 64 -5.40 5.99 14.70
CA ALA A 64 -4.13 6.20 14.02
C ALA A 64 -2.97 6.69 14.92
N ASN A 65 -3.27 7.29 16.08
CA ASN A 65 -2.28 7.90 16.98
C ASN A 65 -1.67 6.93 18.01
N ILE A 66 -1.99 5.64 17.94
CA ILE A 66 -1.45 4.65 18.88
C ILE A 66 0.01 4.33 18.59
N SER A 67 0.73 3.85 19.60
CA SER A 67 2.10 3.37 19.41
C SER A 67 2.15 2.15 18.49
N ASN A 68 3.24 2.04 17.71
CA ASN A 68 3.51 0.90 16.84
C ASN A 68 3.47 -0.43 17.61
N ARG A 69 4.01 -0.42 18.83
CA ARG A 69 3.99 -1.58 19.73
C ARG A 69 2.55 -1.98 20.08
N LEU A 70 1.71 -1.04 20.47
CA LEU A 70 0.33 -1.34 20.82
C LEU A 70 -0.44 -1.90 19.62
N GLN A 71 -0.25 -1.31 18.44
CA GLN A 71 -0.87 -1.82 17.21
C GLN A 71 -0.45 -3.27 16.91
N PHE A 72 0.84 -3.58 17.03
CA PHE A 72 1.34 -4.94 16.81
C PHE A 72 0.76 -5.93 17.83
N HIS A 73 0.76 -5.57 19.12
CA HIS A 73 0.20 -6.42 20.17
C HIS A 73 -1.32 -6.61 20.02
N PHE A 74 -2.03 -5.62 19.52
CA PHE A 74 -3.44 -5.78 19.19
C PHE A 74 -3.65 -6.80 18.07
N PHE A 75 -2.89 -6.71 16.97
CA PHE A 75 -3.02 -7.63 15.84
C PHE A 75 -2.59 -9.05 16.18
N ILE A 76 -1.48 -9.25 16.89
CA ILE A 76 -0.99 -10.59 17.22
C ILE A 76 -1.99 -11.36 18.10
N ASN A 77 -2.67 -10.67 19.02
CA ASN A 77 -3.64 -11.26 19.94
C ASN A 77 -5.04 -11.40 19.34
N SER A 78 -5.48 -10.43 18.53
CA SER A 78 -6.85 -10.43 17.99
C SER A 78 -7.02 -11.34 16.78
N ILE A 79 -5.97 -11.48 15.95
CA ILE A 79 -6.05 -12.23 14.69
C ILE A 79 -5.85 -13.72 14.97
N ARG A 80 -6.68 -14.61 14.42
CA ARG A 80 -6.44 -16.06 14.53
C ARG A 80 -5.22 -16.50 13.69
N ARG A 81 -4.46 -17.47 14.20
CA ARG A 81 -3.37 -18.15 13.48
C ARG A 81 -3.89 -18.80 12.19
N MET A 82 -3.37 -18.37 11.04
CA MET A 82 -3.71 -18.89 9.71
C MET A 82 -2.66 -18.45 8.68
N ARG A 83 -2.37 -19.30 7.68
CA ARG A 83 -1.49 -18.92 6.57
C ARG A 83 -2.21 -17.95 5.63
N ARG A 84 -2.06 -16.65 5.90
CA ARG A 84 -2.54 -15.58 5.02
C ARG A 84 -1.40 -15.13 4.13
N PHE A 85 -1.55 -15.34 2.83
CA PHE A 85 -0.61 -14.82 1.85
C PHE A 85 -0.86 -13.32 1.68
N GLY A 86 0.21 -12.52 1.67
CA GLY A 86 0.09 -11.09 1.42
C GLY A 86 -0.58 -10.87 0.07
N SER A 87 -1.77 -10.27 0.09
CA SER A 87 -2.47 -9.93 -1.14
C SER A 87 -1.62 -8.95 -1.94
N LYS A 88 -1.49 -9.20 -3.25
CA LYS A 88 -0.87 -8.24 -4.16
C LYS A 88 -1.64 -6.93 -4.03
N TRP A 89 -0.92 -5.84 -3.90
CA TRP A 89 -1.57 -4.54 -3.78
C TRP A 89 -2.44 -4.31 -5.02
N ALA A 90 -3.67 -3.86 -4.79
CA ALA A 90 -4.54 -3.45 -5.88
C ALA A 90 -3.92 -2.23 -6.55
N THR A 91 -3.21 -2.46 -7.66
CA THR A 91 -2.67 -1.40 -8.49
C THR A 91 -3.79 -0.90 -9.39
N THR A 92 -4.06 0.41 -9.35
CA THR A 92 -4.97 1.03 -10.32
C THR A 92 -4.29 1.02 -11.69
N ASN A 93 -4.92 0.42 -12.70
CA ASN A 93 -4.51 0.57 -14.09
C ASN A 93 -4.83 2.00 -14.54
N ARG A 94 -3.87 2.92 -14.38
CA ARG A 94 -3.98 4.27 -14.97
C ARG A 94 -3.61 4.16 -16.45
N SER A 95 -4.55 4.54 -17.32
CA SER A 95 -4.29 4.57 -18.75
C SER A 95 -3.46 5.81 -19.10
N LYS A 96 -2.53 5.67 -20.06
CA LYS A 96 -1.75 6.82 -20.57
C LYS A 96 -2.66 7.94 -21.11
N ALA A 97 -3.81 7.57 -21.67
CA ALA A 97 -4.83 8.50 -22.14
C ALA A 97 -5.41 9.35 -20.99
N PHE A 98 -5.70 8.74 -19.83
CA PHE A 98 -6.23 9.44 -18.66
C PHE A 98 -5.25 10.52 -18.18
N ASP A 99 -3.97 10.18 -18.04
CA ASP A 99 -2.94 11.13 -17.62
C ASP A 99 -2.72 12.25 -18.66
N ALA A 100 -2.78 11.92 -19.95
CA ALA A 100 -2.65 12.89 -21.04
C ALA A 100 -3.83 13.88 -21.09
N ILE A 101 -5.07 13.41 -20.99
CA ILE A 101 -6.28 14.25 -20.95
C ILE A 101 -6.23 15.20 -19.76
N LYS A 102 -5.82 14.67 -18.59
CA LYS A 102 -5.67 15.46 -17.37
C LYS A 102 -4.68 16.61 -17.57
N LYS A 103 -3.54 16.33 -18.20
CA LYS A 103 -2.49 17.32 -18.47
C LYS A 103 -2.89 18.31 -19.58
N TYR A 104 -3.58 17.86 -20.63
CA TYR A 104 -4.00 18.70 -21.76
C TYR A 104 -5.05 19.73 -21.37
N TYR A 105 -6.09 19.29 -20.64
CA TYR A 105 -7.22 20.16 -20.28
C TYR A 105 -7.14 20.72 -18.86
N GLY A 106 -6.15 20.32 -18.06
CA GLY A 106 -6.03 20.74 -16.65
C GLY A 106 -7.16 20.20 -15.76
N TYR A 107 -7.73 19.05 -16.09
CA TYR A 107 -8.91 18.51 -15.41
C TYR A 107 -8.61 17.86 -14.06
N SER A 108 -9.62 17.83 -13.17
CA SER A 108 -9.61 16.95 -11.99
C SER A 108 -9.79 15.48 -12.42
N ASN A 109 -9.48 14.54 -11.53
CA ASN A 109 -9.56 13.10 -11.85
C ASN A 109 -10.96 12.67 -12.31
N GLU A 110 -12.01 13.24 -11.73
CA GLU A 110 -13.40 12.93 -12.08
C GLU A 110 -13.75 13.43 -13.49
N LYS A 111 -13.44 14.71 -13.77
CA LYS A 111 -13.64 15.30 -15.10
C LYS A 111 -12.83 14.59 -16.18
N ALA A 112 -11.62 14.13 -15.85
CA ALA A 112 -10.79 13.35 -16.77
C ALA A 112 -11.39 11.97 -17.08
N ARG A 113 -12.11 11.33 -16.15
CA ARG A 113 -12.85 10.08 -16.44
C ARG A 113 -13.99 10.33 -17.41
N VAL A 114 -14.80 11.35 -17.14
CA VAL A 114 -15.91 11.74 -18.01
C VAL A 114 -15.40 12.08 -19.41
N ALA A 115 -14.30 12.84 -19.51
CA ALA A 115 -13.68 13.16 -20.79
C ALA A 115 -13.13 11.92 -21.52
N LEU A 116 -12.60 10.93 -20.79
CA LEU A 116 -12.13 9.68 -21.39
C LEU A 116 -13.27 8.90 -22.04
N ASP A 117 -14.47 8.93 -21.44
CA ASP A 117 -15.65 8.24 -21.96
C ASP A 117 -16.26 8.97 -23.18
N ILE A 118 -16.17 10.31 -23.20
CA ILE A 118 -16.67 11.14 -24.31
C ILE A 118 -15.74 11.11 -25.53
N LEU A 119 -14.43 11.09 -25.32
CA LEU A 119 -13.44 11.21 -26.40
C LEU A 119 -13.26 9.89 -27.15
N SER A 120 -13.26 9.95 -28.49
CA SER A 120 -12.94 8.77 -29.31
C SER A 120 -11.47 8.36 -29.16
N LYS A 121 -11.15 7.08 -29.43
CA LYS A 121 -9.77 6.56 -29.35
C LYS A 121 -8.78 7.37 -30.21
N GLU A 122 -9.22 7.88 -31.35
CA GLU A 122 -8.41 8.71 -32.25
C GLU A 122 -8.10 10.09 -31.65
N GLN A 123 -9.11 10.72 -31.03
CA GLN A 123 -8.94 11.99 -30.32
C GLN A 123 -8.01 11.83 -29.12
N GLN A 124 -8.15 10.74 -28.37
CA GLN A 124 -7.24 10.39 -27.28
C GLN A 124 -5.79 10.23 -27.77
N GLY A 125 -5.60 9.55 -28.91
CA GLY A 125 -4.28 9.40 -29.55
C GLY A 125 -3.67 10.75 -29.96
N THR A 126 -4.48 11.66 -30.50
CA THR A 126 -4.05 13.02 -30.86
C THR A 126 -3.64 13.83 -29.63
N ILE A 127 -4.40 13.74 -28.53
CA ILE A 127 -4.10 14.41 -27.27
C ILE A 127 -2.79 13.85 -26.67
N ILE A 128 -2.61 12.53 -26.67
CA ILE A 128 -1.36 11.90 -26.21
C ILE A 128 -0.16 12.44 -26.99
N LYS A 129 -0.26 12.54 -28.33
CA LYS A 129 0.81 13.10 -29.17
C LYS A 129 1.10 14.56 -28.86
N LYS A 130 0.07 15.39 -28.67
CA LYS A 130 0.23 16.82 -28.34
C LYS A 130 0.85 17.04 -26.96
N VAL A 131 0.48 16.22 -25.99
CA VAL A 131 0.97 16.30 -24.60
C VAL A 131 2.37 15.69 -24.45
N SER A 132 2.73 14.78 -25.35
CA SER A 132 4.07 14.20 -25.47
C SER A 132 5.03 15.25 -26.04
N VAL A 133 5.39 16.23 -25.23
CA VAL A 133 6.49 17.15 -25.52
C VAL A 133 7.76 16.31 -25.48
N GLY A 134 8.30 15.99 -26.66
CA GLY A 134 9.48 15.15 -26.80
C GLY A 134 10.68 15.77 -26.10
N GLY A 135 11.25 15.03 -25.14
CA GLY A 135 12.62 15.18 -24.71
C GLY A 135 13.37 13.94 -25.16
N LYS A 136 14.32 14.11 -26.09
CA LYS A 136 15.39 13.13 -26.30
C LYS A 136 16.12 13.05 -24.95
N HIS A 137 16.02 11.92 -24.26
CA HIS A 137 16.92 11.64 -23.14
C HIS A 137 18.31 11.47 -23.74
N GLU A 138 19.10 12.55 -23.75
CA GLU A 138 20.57 12.49 -23.66
C GLU A 138 20.97 12.44 -22.19
#